data_AF-A0A498LXR6-F1
#
_entry.id   AF-A0A498LXR6-F1
#
_cell.length_a   1.000
_cell.length_b   1.000
_cell.length_c   1.000
_cell.angle_alpha   90.00
_cell.angle_beta   90.00
_cell.angle_gamma   90.00
#
_symmetry.space_group_name_H-M   'P 1'
#
loop_
_entity.id
_entity.type
_entity.pdbx_description
1 polymer ?
#
loop_
_entity_poly.entity_id
_entity_poly.type
_entity_poly.pdbx_seq_one_letter_code
_entity_poly.pdbx_strand_id
1 'polypeptide(L)'
;MPLQILALHVKECNTAEYETLSDSEPELSNLPPDSPDLSPATEEKIEETSDLLKYSDQIMSCGYTGPINDQNKGNIKRAIAMHATARRTLMLQQLREGLQLYHLVDIMEKNKEVCRSLFVFEGGNDQVDSQYIVSHLDPKMSESGTLKHSKEMQILNNFQNFLMELEEG
;
A
#
# COMPACT_ATOMS: atom_id res chain seq x y z
N MET A 1 15.58 16.47 3.16
CA MET A 1 15.15 16.70 1.75
C MET A 1 15.81 15.68 0.80
N PRO A 2 15.29 14.45 0.64
CA PRO A 2 15.90 13.49 -0.32
C PRO A 2 14.96 12.98 -1.44
N LEU A 3 13.63 12.99 -1.27
CA LEU A 3 12.70 12.36 -2.24
C LEU A 3 12.28 13.26 -3.40
N GLN A 4 12.39 14.59 -3.25
CA GLN A 4 12.04 15.54 -4.32
C GLN A 4 13.00 15.49 -5.51
N ILE A 5 14.25 15.08 -5.28
CA ILE A 5 15.27 14.94 -6.33
C ILE A 5 14.96 13.71 -7.22
N LEU A 6 14.49 12.61 -6.62
CA LEU A 6 14.02 11.43 -7.39
C LEU A 6 12.82 11.77 -8.27
N ALA A 7 11.87 12.55 -7.76
CA ALA A 7 10.72 13.00 -8.55
C ALA A 7 11.11 13.95 -9.70
N LEU A 8 12.14 14.77 -9.52
CA LEU A 8 12.70 15.63 -10.57
C LEU A 8 13.44 14.81 -11.63
N HIS A 9 14.24 13.83 -11.23
CA HIS A 9 14.99 12.98 -12.16
C HIS A 9 14.08 12.08 -13.01
N VAL A 10 13.00 11.54 -12.43
CA VAL A 10 11.98 10.79 -13.18
C VAL A 10 11.29 11.67 -14.24
N LYS A 11 11.06 12.95 -13.93
CA LYS A 11 10.52 13.91 -14.91
C LYS A 11 11.51 14.23 -16.04
N GLU A 12 12.78 14.42 -15.70
CA GLU A 12 13.83 14.71 -16.68
C GLU A 12 14.10 13.51 -17.61
N CYS A 13 14.11 12.27 -17.10
CA CYS A 13 14.20 11.06 -17.92
C CYS A 13 13.02 10.90 -18.89
N ASN A 14 11.78 11.16 -18.43
CA ASN A 14 10.60 11.14 -19.30
C ASN A 14 10.65 12.18 -20.45
N THR A 15 11.44 13.24 -20.30
CA THR A 15 11.56 14.26 -21.37
C THR A 15 12.65 13.91 -22.39
N ALA A 16 13.62 13.06 -22.03
CA ALA A 16 14.73 12.66 -22.88
C ALA A 16 14.42 11.40 -23.74
N GLU A 17 13.46 10.57 -23.34
CA GLU A 17 13.19 9.27 -23.98
C GLU A 17 12.23 9.34 -25.18
N TYR A 18 11.67 10.49 -25.53
CA TYR A 18 10.77 10.63 -26.70
C TYR A 18 11.49 10.87 -28.05
N GLU A 19 12.81 11.08 -28.07
CA GLU A 19 13.56 11.34 -29.32
C GLU A 19 14.44 10.19 -29.82
N THR A 20 14.58 9.08 -29.09
CA THR A 20 15.36 7.95 -29.59
C THR A 20 14.76 6.61 -29.20
N LEU A 21 14.37 5.88 -30.25
CA LEU A 21 14.23 4.42 -30.37
C LEU A 21 12.81 3.85 -30.27
N SER A 22 12.21 3.83 -31.46
CA SER A 22 11.36 2.76 -31.99
C SER A 22 11.90 1.36 -31.65
N ASP A 23 10.93 0.44 -31.51
CA ASP A 23 11.02 -1.02 -31.67
C ASP A 23 11.53 -1.83 -30.48
N SER A 24 10.64 -2.05 -29.51
CA SER A 24 10.16 -3.38 -29.05
C SER A 24 9.68 -3.25 -27.59
N GLU A 25 8.38 -2.97 -27.41
CA GLU A 25 7.75 -3.07 -26.08
C GLU A 25 7.76 -4.54 -25.61
N PRO A 26 8.19 -4.84 -24.37
CA PRO A 26 7.89 -6.13 -23.77
C PRO A 26 6.38 -6.17 -23.50
N GLU A 27 5.68 -7.10 -24.16
CA GLU A 27 4.25 -7.35 -23.94
C GLU A 27 3.98 -7.74 -22.48
N LEU A 28 3.55 -6.76 -21.68
CA LEU A 28 3.05 -6.93 -20.32
C LEU A 28 1.52 -6.79 -20.24
N SER A 29 0.85 -6.94 -21.38
CA SER A 29 -0.58 -6.67 -21.57
C SER A 29 -1.53 -7.77 -21.06
N ASN A 30 -1.05 -8.84 -20.43
CA ASN A 30 -1.92 -9.98 -20.07
C ASN A 30 -2.41 -10.03 -18.62
N LEU A 31 -2.45 -8.90 -17.92
CA LEU A 31 -3.28 -8.78 -16.71
C LEU A 31 -4.52 -7.96 -17.04
N PRO A 32 -5.74 -8.55 -16.92
CA PRO A 32 -6.98 -7.81 -17.10
C PRO A 32 -6.99 -6.58 -16.18
N PRO A 33 -7.28 -5.38 -16.72
CA PRO A 33 -7.34 -4.13 -15.95
C PRO A 33 -8.39 -4.17 -14.83
N ASP A 34 -9.31 -5.13 -14.88
CA ASP A 34 -10.45 -5.26 -13.96
C ASP A 34 -10.34 -6.46 -13.00
N SER A 35 -9.17 -7.08 -12.85
CA SER A 35 -9.02 -8.14 -11.84
C SER A 35 -9.16 -7.53 -10.44
N PRO A 36 -10.21 -7.89 -9.66
CA PRO A 36 -10.47 -7.25 -8.38
C PRO A 36 -9.22 -7.33 -7.51
N ASP A 37 -8.84 -6.18 -6.96
CA ASP A 37 -7.71 -6.08 -6.04
C ASP A 37 -8.10 -6.80 -4.74
N LEU A 38 -7.87 -8.10 -4.71
CA LEU A 38 -8.15 -8.93 -3.54
C LEU A 38 -6.89 -8.89 -2.68
N SER A 39 -6.90 -7.93 -1.77
CA SER A 39 -5.94 -7.75 -0.69
C SER A 39 -6.12 -8.85 0.37
N PRO A 40 -5.20 -8.96 1.35
CA PRO A 40 -5.40 -9.78 2.57
C PRO A 40 -6.78 -9.60 3.24
N ALA A 41 -7.48 -8.48 3.01
CA ALA A 41 -8.83 -8.25 3.49
C ALA A 41 -9.88 -9.25 2.96
N THR A 42 -9.64 -9.92 1.82
CA THR A 42 -10.55 -10.96 1.32
C THR A 42 -10.38 -12.27 2.08
N GLU A 43 -9.16 -12.59 2.53
CA GLU A 43 -8.91 -13.77 3.36
C GLU A 43 -9.59 -13.64 4.73
N GLU A 44 -9.52 -12.44 5.32
CA GLU A 44 -10.19 -12.08 6.58
C GLU A 44 -11.72 -12.12 6.45
N LYS A 45 -12.29 -11.52 5.40
CA LYS A 45 -13.74 -11.59 5.12
C LYS A 45 -14.26 -13.02 4.92
N ILE A 46 -13.43 -13.91 4.39
CA ILE A 46 -13.76 -15.33 4.23
C ILE A 46 -13.69 -16.08 5.55
N GLU A 47 -12.82 -15.67 6.47
CA GLU A 47 -12.78 -16.21 7.84
C GLU A 47 -14.11 -15.96 8.56
N GLU A 48 -14.61 -14.74 8.49
CA GLU A 48 -15.76 -14.27 9.27
C GLU A 48 -17.12 -14.57 8.63
N THR A 49 -17.17 -14.82 7.32
CA THR A 49 -18.44 -15.12 6.65
C THR A 49 -18.90 -16.55 6.90
N SER A 50 -20.19 -16.69 7.25
CA SER A 50 -20.92 -17.96 7.25
C SER A 50 -21.47 -18.34 5.87
N ASP A 51 -21.41 -17.42 4.90
CA ASP A 51 -21.92 -17.62 3.54
C ASP A 51 -20.80 -17.39 2.52
N LEU A 52 -20.12 -18.47 2.15
CA LEU A 52 -19.02 -18.47 1.17
C LEU A 52 -19.50 -18.25 -0.26
N LEU A 53 -20.77 -18.54 -0.56
CA LEU A 53 -21.31 -18.42 -1.92
C LEU A 53 -21.38 -16.97 -2.40
N LYS A 54 -21.52 -16.02 -1.47
CA LYS A 54 -21.43 -14.58 -1.75
C LYS A 54 -20.12 -14.16 -2.42
N TYR A 55 -19.06 -14.94 -2.22
CA TYR A 55 -17.73 -14.68 -2.75
C TYR A 55 -17.35 -15.64 -3.87
N SER A 56 -18.31 -16.41 -4.42
CA SER A 56 -18.03 -17.47 -5.39
C SER A 56 -17.23 -16.98 -6.59
N ASP A 57 -17.63 -15.85 -7.18
CA ASP A 57 -16.94 -15.29 -8.34
C ASP A 57 -15.49 -14.86 -8.02
N GLN A 58 -15.27 -14.32 -6.82
CA GLN A 58 -13.93 -13.91 -6.35
C GLN A 58 -13.04 -15.10 -6.02
N ILE A 59 -13.63 -16.16 -5.44
CA ILE A 59 -12.92 -17.41 -5.15
C ILE A 59 -12.49 -18.09 -6.45
N MET A 60 -13.41 -18.15 -7.43
CA MET A 60 -13.12 -18.72 -8.75
C MET A 60 -12.11 -17.88 -9.54
N SER A 61 -12.17 -16.55 -9.46
CA SER A 61 -11.20 -15.67 -10.13
C SER A 61 -9.78 -15.80 -9.55
N CYS A 62 -9.64 -16.22 -8.29
CA CYS A 62 -8.36 -16.61 -7.70
C CYS A 62 -7.83 -17.97 -8.22
N GLY A 63 -8.57 -18.67 -9.07
CA GLY A 63 -8.20 -19.97 -9.64
C GLY A 63 -8.62 -21.17 -8.81
N TYR A 64 -9.49 -21.01 -7.81
CA TYR A 64 -10.05 -22.14 -7.08
C TYR A 64 -11.15 -22.84 -7.89
N THR A 65 -11.01 -24.14 -8.11
CA THR A 65 -11.92 -24.95 -8.94
C THR A 65 -12.66 -26.04 -8.16
N GLY A 66 -12.49 -26.09 -6.84
CA GLY A 66 -13.15 -27.08 -5.99
C GLY A 66 -14.56 -26.65 -5.55
N PRO A 67 -15.29 -27.51 -4.81
CA PRO A 67 -16.57 -27.11 -4.22
C PRO A 67 -16.40 -25.98 -3.21
N ILE A 68 -17.29 -24.98 -3.26
CA ILE A 68 -17.30 -23.83 -2.34
C ILE A 68 -18.20 -24.17 -1.15
N ASN A 69 -17.59 -24.59 -0.05
CA ASN A 69 -18.25 -24.96 1.20
C ASN A 69 -17.27 -24.91 2.38
N ASP A 70 -17.79 -25.00 3.59
CA ASP A 70 -16.99 -24.91 4.82
C ASP A 70 -15.93 -26.01 4.93
N GLN A 71 -16.23 -27.20 4.41
CA GLN A 71 -15.28 -28.32 4.40
C GLN A 71 -14.01 -28.02 3.59
N ASN A 72 -14.13 -27.16 2.56
CA ASN A 72 -13.03 -26.74 1.71
C ASN A 72 -12.50 -25.33 2.02
N LYS A 73 -12.97 -24.69 3.09
CA LYS A 73 -12.60 -23.30 3.44
C LYS A 73 -11.08 -23.09 3.52
N GLY A 74 -10.34 -24.06 4.05
CA GLY A 74 -8.87 -24.01 4.07
C GLY A 74 -8.22 -24.08 2.69
N ASN A 75 -8.80 -24.82 1.73
CA ASN A 75 -8.30 -24.89 0.35
C ASN A 75 -8.58 -23.58 -0.40
N ILE A 76 -9.74 -22.97 -0.15
CA ILE A 76 -10.14 -21.67 -0.71
C ILE A 76 -9.15 -20.59 -0.26
N LYS A 77 -8.86 -20.50 1.04
CA LYS A 77 -7.88 -19.53 1.57
C LYS A 77 -6.51 -19.69 0.92
N ARG A 78 -6.03 -20.93 0.79
CA ARG A 78 -4.74 -21.18 0.12
C ARG A 78 -4.74 -20.72 -1.33
N ALA A 79 -5.82 -20.94 -2.08
CA ALA A 79 -5.91 -20.45 -3.46
C ALA A 79 -5.84 -18.91 -3.53
N ILE A 80 -6.54 -18.22 -2.63
CA ILE A 80 -6.54 -16.75 -2.55
C ILE A 80 -5.16 -16.22 -2.17
N ALA A 81 -4.55 -16.78 -1.12
CA ALA A 81 -3.21 -16.40 -0.69
C ALA A 81 -2.17 -16.65 -1.79
N MET A 82 -2.26 -17.77 -2.49
CA MET A 82 -1.40 -18.08 -3.65
C MET A 82 -1.60 -17.08 -4.79
N HIS A 83 -2.85 -16.75 -5.14
CA HIS A 83 -3.17 -15.78 -6.18
C HIS A 83 -2.59 -14.39 -5.86
N ALA A 84 -2.85 -13.89 -4.64
CA ALA A 84 -2.33 -12.61 -4.17
C ALA A 84 -0.79 -12.59 -4.16
N THR A 85 -0.16 -13.67 -3.70
CA THR A 85 1.30 -13.81 -3.67
C THR A 85 1.89 -13.82 -5.09
N ALA A 86 1.28 -14.55 -6.03
CA ALA A 86 1.75 -14.62 -7.41
C ALA A 86 1.69 -13.25 -8.09
N ARG A 87 0.56 -12.53 -7.94
CA ARG A 87 0.39 -11.18 -8.50
C ARG A 87 1.40 -10.19 -7.89
N ARG A 88 1.58 -10.21 -6.56
CA ARG A 88 2.58 -9.38 -5.88
C ARG A 88 4.01 -9.71 -6.36
N THR A 89 4.32 -10.98 -6.52
CA THR A 89 5.65 -11.44 -7.00
C THR A 89 5.95 -10.86 -8.37
N LEU A 90 4.97 -10.88 -9.30
CA LEU A 90 5.14 -10.30 -10.63
C LEU A 90 5.43 -8.80 -10.56
N MET A 91 4.64 -8.04 -9.80
CA MET A 91 4.85 -6.59 -9.65
C MET A 91 6.22 -6.25 -9.03
N LEU A 92 6.62 -6.99 -7.98
CA LEU A 92 7.93 -6.81 -7.34
C LEU A 92 9.07 -7.18 -8.27
N GLN A 93 8.88 -8.17 -9.14
CA GLN A 93 9.88 -8.55 -10.13
C GLN A 93 10.08 -7.46 -11.17
N GLN A 94 9.01 -6.89 -11.72
CA GLN A 94 9.11 -5.76 -12.65
C GLN A 94 9.78 -4.55 -12.02
N LEU A 95 9.42 -4.22 -10.77
CA LEU A 95 10.08 -3.15 -10.02
C LEU A 95 11.59 -3.43 -9.88
N ARG A 96 11.96 -4.67 -9.53
CA ARG A 96 13.36 -5.06 -9.41
C ARG A 96 14.10 -4.94 -10.75
N GLU A 97 13.49 -5.36 -11.86
CA GLU A 97 14.05 -5.25 -13.20
C GLU A 97 14.28 -3.77 -13.57
N GLY A 98 13.32 -2.90 -13.30
CA GLY A 98 13.47 -1.44 -13.49
C GLY A 98 14.60 -0.84 -12.66
N LEU A 99 14.73 -1.23 -11.39
CA LEU A 99 15.84 -0.80 -10.53
C LEU A 99 17.19 -1.33 -11.03
N GLN A 100 17.23 -2.56 -11.56
CA GLN A 100 18.44 -3.17 -12.08
C GLN A 100 18.96 -2.47 -13.34
N LEU A 101 18.07 -1.94 -14.18
CA LEU A 101 18.44 -1.18 -15.39
C LEU A 101 19.37 -0.01 -15.06
N TYR A 102 19.20 0.61 -13.89
CA TYR A 102 20.04 1.71 -13.40
C TYR A 102 21.08 1.25 -12.36
N HIS A 103 21.35 -0.06 -12.28
CA HIS A 103 22.28 -0.67 -11.30
C HIS A 103 21.94 -0.38 -9.83
N LEU A 104 20.71 0.05 -9.53
CA LEU A 104 20.30 0.40 -8.16
C LEU A 104 20.25 -0.83 -7.26
N VAL A 105 19.89 -2.00 -7.81
CA VAL A 105 19.90 -3.28 -7.06
C VAL A 105 21.31 -3.58 -6.55
N ASP A 106 22.34 -3.40 -7.38
CA ASP A 106 23.74 -3.61 -6.99
C ASP A 106 24.18 -2.62 -5.89
N ILE A 107 23.73 -1.37 -5.98
CA ILE A 107 24.01 -0.33 -4.97
C ILE A 107 23.31 -0.67 -3.65
N MET A 108 22.05 -1.09 -3.71
CA MET A 108 21.26 -1.50 -2.55
C MET A 108 21.86 -2.73 -1.87
N GLU A 109 22.38 -3.68 -2.64
CA GLU A 109 23.05 -4.87 -2.09
C GLU A 109 24.40 -4.53 -1.43
N LYS A 110 25.14 -3.56 -1.96
CA LYS A 110 26.39 -3.08 -1.36
C LYS A 110 26.17 -2.19 -0.13
N ASN A 111 25.09 -1.41 -0.11
CA ASN A 111 24.82 -0.39 0.91
C ASN A 111 23.53 -0.69 1.69
N LYS A 112 23.34 -1.96 2.08
CA LYS A 112 22.09 -2.46 2.68
C LYS A 112 21.58 -1.59 3.84
N GLU A 113 22.43 -1.22 4.79
CA GLU A 113 22.01 -0.45 5.97
C GLU A 113 21.53 0.97 5.61
N VAL A 114 22.25 1.66 4.73
CA VAL A 114 21.86 3.00 4.27
C VAL A 114 20.56 2.93 3.47
N CYS A 115 20.48 2.00 2.51
CA CYS A 115 19.29 1.82 1.70
C CYS A 115 18.09 1.32 2.51
N ARG A 116 18.31 0.52 3.56
CA ARG A 116 17.25 0.03 4.44
C ARG A 116 16.47 1.20 5.02
N SER A 117 17.13 2.25 5.52
CA SER A 117 16.46 3.46 6.04
C SER A 117 15.60 4.22 5.01
N LEU A 118 15.84 4.01 3.71
CA LEU A 118 15.05 4.64 2.64
C LEU A 118 13.72 3.93 2.37
N PHE A 119 13.67 2.62 2.66
CA PHE A 119 12.50 1.76 2.42
C PHE A 119 11.81 1.30 3.70
N VAL A 120 12.53 1.33 4.82
CA VAL A 120 12.08 0.95 6.15
C VAL A 120 12.40 2.14 7.03
N PHE A 121 11.37 2.84 7.50
CA PHE A 121 11.54 3.87 8.51
C PHE A 121 12.20 3.23 9.74
N GLU A 122 13.36 3.73 10.17
CA GLU A 122 13.98 3.39 11.45
C GLU A 122 13.17 4.02 12.60
N GLY A 123 11.96 3.53 12.77
CA GLY A 123 11.05 3.85 13.87
C GLY A 123 10.11 2.69 14.18
N GLY A 124 10.35 1.51 13.58
CA GLY A 124 9.34 0.47 13.51
C GLY A 124 8.10 0.99 12.78
N ASN A 125 7.17 0.10 12.51
CA ASN A 125 5.80 0.53 12.38
C ASN A 125 5.24 0.60 13.82
N ASP A 126 5.61 1.61 14.60
CA ASP A 126 4.81 1.97 15.77
C ASP A 126 3.79 2.97 15.24
N GLN A 127 2.54 2.52 15.14
CA GLN A 127 1.41 3.26 14.60
C GLN A 127 1.58 4.77 14.86
N VAL A 128 1.64 5.56 13.79
CA VAL A 128 1.32 6.99 13.90
C VAL A 128 -0.17 7.02 14.23
N ASP A 129 -0.47 6.85 15.51
CA ASP A 129 -1.82 6.86 16.03
C ASP A 129 -2.28 8.30 16.27
N SER A 130 -3.57 8.44 16.48
CA SER A 130 -4.27 9.69 16.70
C SER A 130 -3.64 10.47 17.84
N GLN A 131 -3.15 9.77 18.87
CA GLN A 131 -2.46 10.34 20.01
C GLN A 131 -1.07 10.88 19.65
N TYR A 132 -0.30 10.17 18.82
CA TYR A 132 0.99 10.61 18.30
C TYR A 132 0.84 11.86 17.42
N ILE A 133 -0.17 11.90 16.54
CA ILE A 133 -0.43 13.06 15.67
C ILE A 133 -0.78 14.29 16.52
N VAL A 134 -1.73 14.16 17.44
CA VAL A 134 -2.20 15.29 18.27
C VAL A 134 -1.11 15.80 19.22
N SER A 135 -0.29 14.91 19.79
CA SER A 135 0.80 15.30 20.70
C SER A 135 1.93 16.09 20.04
N HIS A 136 2.05 16.02 18.71
CA HIS A 136 3.04 16.78 17.93
C HIS A 136 2.45 18.01 17.23
N LEU A 137 1.16 18.29 17.39
CA LEU A 137 0.57 19.54 16.92
C LEU A 137 1.03 20.69 17.82
N ASP A 138 1.55 21.77 17.22
CA ASP A 138 1.82 23.04 17.88
C ASP A 138 0.90 24.14 17.32
N PRO A 139 -0.42 24.09 17.61
CA PRO A 139 -1.37 25.05 17.08
C PRO A 139 -1.20 26.40 17.77
N LYS A 140 -1.16 27.47 16.97
CA LYS A 140 -1.15 28.84 17.49
C LYS A 140 -2.55 29.23 17.98
N MET A 141 -2.77 29.07 19.28
CA MET A 141 -4.07 29.34 19.91
C MET A 141 -4.26 30.83 20.21
N SER A 142 -5.53 31.25 20.19
CA SER A 142 -5.94 32.54 20.73
C SER A 142 -5.81 32.55 22.26
N GLU A 143 -5.85 33.75 22.86
CA GLU A 143 -5.74 33.93 24.31
C GLU A 143 -6.75 33.08 25.09
N SER A 144 -6.25 32.40 26.12
CA SER A 144 -7.05 31.53 26.98
C SER A 144 -8.19 32.30 27.65
N GLY A 145 -9.38 31.67 27.70
CA GLY A 145 -10.59 32.28 28.25
C GLY A 145 -11.44 33.04 27.22
N THR A 146 -10.96 33.22 25.99
CA THR A 146 -11.77 33.79 24.91
C THR A 146 -12.74 32.76 24.30
N LEU A 147 -13.88 33.21 23.77
CA LEU A 147 -14.80 32.38 22.99
C LEU A 147 -14.11 31.76 21.77
N LYS A 148 -13.11 32.45 21.22
CA LYS A 148 -12.32 31.99 20.08
C LYS A 148 -11.42 30.81 20.46
N HIS A 149 -10.70 30.91 21.58
CA HIS A 149 -9.90 29.82 22.13
C HIS A 149 -10.73 28.56 22.41
N SER A 150 -11.96 28.73 22.95
CA SER A 150 -12.88 27.60 23.18
C SER A 150 -13.26 26.87 21.89
N LYS A 151 -13.54 27.61 20.81
CA LYS A 151 -13.83 27.01 19.49
C LYS A 151 -12.62 26.32 18.87
N GLU A 152 -11.44 26.93 18.98
CA GLU A 152 -10.18 26.34 18.48
C GLU A 152 -9.89 25.00 19.19
N MET A 153 -10.15 24.92 20.50
CA MET A 153 -10.01 23.68 21.26
C MET A 153 -11.02 22.61 20.82
N GLN A 154 -12.27 22.99 20.55
CA GLN A 154 -13.27 22.07 20.01
C GLN A 154 -12.88 21.50 18.65
N ILE A 155 -12.24 22.31 17.79
CA ILE A 155 -11.75 21.85 16.49
C ILE A 155 -10.67 20.77 16.67
N LEU A 156 -9.71 20.98 17.57
CA LEU A 156 -8.65 20.00 17.85
C LEU A 156 -9.21 18.70 18.44
N ASN A 157 -10.17 18.79 19.36
CA ASN A 157 -10.82 17.61 19.94
C ASN A 157 -11.61 16.82 18.88
N ASN A 158 -12.34 17.50 18.01
CA ASN A 158 -13.07 16.84 16.92
C ASN A 158 -12.11 16.18 15.92
N PHE A 159 -10.97 16.81 15.64
CA PHE A 159 -9.93 16.23 14.80
C PHE A 159 -9.33 14.97 15.42
N GLN A 160 -9.06 14.98 16.73
CA GLN A 160 -8.59 13.79 17.45
C GLN A 160 -9.62 12.65 17.39
N ASN A 161 -10.90 12.94 17.63
CA ASN A 161 -11.97 11.94 17.55
C ASN A 161 -12.06 11.30 16.16
N PHE A 162 -11.95 12.12 15.10
CA PHE A 162 -11.94 11.62 13.74
C PHE A 162 -10.77 10.68 13.44
N LEU A 163 -9.57 11.00 13.93
CA LEU A 163 -8.40 10.13 13.74
C LEU A 163 -8.55 8.80 14.49
N MET A 164 -9.10 8.82 15.71
CA MET A 164 -9.38 7.59 16.48
C MET A 164 -10.38 6.67 15.75
N GLU A 165 -11.45 7.23 15.17
CA GLU A 165 -12.43 6.46 14.41
C GLU A 165 -11.82 5.75 13.19
N LEU A 166 -10.80 6.34 12.56
CA LEU A 166 -10.09 5.73 11.43
C LEU A 166 -9.14 4.60 11.83
N GLU A 167 -8.79 4.52 13.11
CA GLU A 167 -7.89 3.49 13.65
C GLU A 167 -8.63 2.24 14.12
N GLU A 168 -9.92 2.37 14.45
CA GLU A 168 -10.77 1.28 14.94
C GLU A 168 -11.53 0.54 13.82
N GLY A 169 -11.30 0.86 12.54
CA GLY A 169 -11.99 0.28 11.37
C GLY A 169 -11.08 -0.37 10.34
#